data_AF-A0A0F9EJ13-F1
#
_entry.id   AF-A0A0F9EJ13-F1
#
_cell.length_a   1.000
_cell.length_b   1.000
_cell.length_c   1.000
_cell.angle_alpha   90.00
_cell.angle_beta   90.00
_cell.angle_gamma   90.00
#
_symmetry.space_group_name_H-M   'P 1'
#
loop_
_entity.id
_entity.type
_entity.pdbx_description
1 polymer ?
#
loop_
_entity_poly.entity_id
_entity_poly.type
_entity_poly.pdbx_seq_one_letter_code
_entity_poly.pdbx_strand_id
1 'polypeptide(L)'
;HSSNDVHQDHEIVRKEVFRAFKEHSIWGYELPWNTRNFESDIFVPLYRRNIEKKIKALNSIPSQRNRRYYDPKRREANAIAMGEKINQDMAEVFESISQVI
;
A
#
# COMPACT_ATOMS: atom_id res chain seq x y z
N HIS A 1 -2.45 1.86 7.37
CA HIS A 1 -2.03 3.07 6.63
C HIS A 1 -0.66 3.48 7.11
N SER A 2 0.16 4.07 6.23
CA SER A 2 1.47 4.63 6.58
C SER A 2 1.35 5.76 7.63
N SER A 3 2.43 6.04 8.34
CA SER A 3 2.47 7.01 9.43
C SER A 3 2.24 8.45 8.99
N ASN A 4 2.47 8.74 7.72
CA ASN A 4 2.34 10.07 7.12
C ASN A 4 1.10 10.22 6.21
N ASP A 5 0.16 9.27 6.24
CA ASP A 5 -1.15 9.43 5.58
C ASP A 5 -1.99 10.47 6.34
N VAL A 6 -2.21 11.63 5.73
CA VAL A 6 -2.87 12.78 6.41
C VAL A 6 -4.40 12.68 6.45
N HIS A 7 -5.00 11.62 5.90
CA HIS A 7 -6.45 11.44 6.00
C HIS A 7 -6.81 11.06 7.44
N GLN A 8 -7.68 11.86 8.07
CA GLN A 8 -8.01 11.73 9.50
C GLN A 8 -8.41 10.30 9.89
N ASP A 9 -9.28 9.63 9.12
CA ASP A 9 -9.66 8.23 9.41
C ASP A 9 -8.48 7.26 9.35
N HIS A 10 -7.55 7.45 8.41
CA HIS A 10 -6.40 6.58 8.24
C HIS A 10 -5.41 6.74 9.40
N GLU A 11 -5.24 7.97 9.89
CA GLU A 11 -4.44 8.27 11.07
C GLU A 11 -5.00 7.56 12.31
N ILE A 12 -6.32 7.69 12.55
CA ILE A 12 -6.98 7.06 13.70
C ILE A 12 -6.89 5.54 13.61
N VAL A 13 -7.20 4.94 12.46
CA VAL A 13 -7.11 3.49 12.27
C VAL A 13 -5.69 2.99 12.53
N ARG A 14 -4.66 3.68 12.05
CA ARG A 14 -3.26 3.30 12.30
C ARG A 14 -2.93 3.32 13.81
N LYS A 15 -3.33 4.38 14.53
CA LYS A 15 -3.11 4.48 15.99
C LYS A 15 -3.81 3.34 16.74
N GLU A 16 -5.05 3.02 16.37
CA GLU A 16 -5.79 1.93 16.99
C GLU A 16 -5.21 0.55 16.67
N VAL A 17 -4.72 0.34 15.45
CA VAL A 17 -3.99 -0.89 15.09
C VAL A 17 -2.73 -1.04 15.95
N PHE A 18 -1.94 0.04 16.10
CA PHE A 18 -0.76 0.01 16.96
C PHE A 18 -1.09 -0.30 18.43
N ARG A 19 -2.14 0.34 18.97
CA ARG A 19 -2.61 0.10 20.34
C ARG A 19 -3.09 -1.34 20.55
N ALA A 20 -3.86 -1.88 19.61
CA ALA A 20 -4.50 -3.19 19.75
C ALA A 20 -3.57 -4.38 19.42
N PHE A 21 -2.63 -4.21 18.48
CA PHE A 21 -1.80 -5.28 17.94
C PHE A 21 -0.31 -5.11 18.25
N LYS A 22 0.02 -4.53 19.42
CA LYS A 22 1.40 -4.17 19.83
C LYS A 22 2.45 -5.31 19.77
N GLU A 23 2.00 -6.57 19.78
CA GLU A 23 2.85 -7.78 19.77
C GLU A 23 2.93 -8.43 18.38
N HIS A 24 2.42 -7.77 17.33
CA HIS A 24 2.43 -8.25 15.95
C HIS A 24 3.22 -7.30 15.07
N SER A 25 3.71 -7.79 13.93
CA SER A 25 4.25 -6.92 12.89
C SER A 25 3.14 -6.07 12.27
N ILE A 26 3.41 -4.77 12.15
CA ILE A 26 2.48 -3.78 11.62
C ILE A 26 3.17 -3.08 10.45
N TRP A 27 2.60 -3.25 9.26
CA TRP A 27 3.09 -2.65 8.03
C TRP A 27 2.13 -1.60 7.48
N GLY A 28 2.64 -0.41 7.22
CA GLY A 28 1.90 0.72 6.68
C GLY A 28 1.87 0.72 5.15
N TYR A 29 0.70 0.53 4.55
CA TYR A 29 0.54 0.68 3.10
C TYR A 29 0.48 2.15 2.66
N GLU A 30 1.03 2.45 1.48
CA GLU A 30 1.06 3.80 0.90
C GLU A 30 -0.24 4.18 0.18
N LEU A 31 -0.73 5.39 0.42
CA LEU A 31 -1.71 6.08 -0.42
C LEU A 31 -1.10 7.39 -0.93
N PRO A 32 -0.50 7.42 -2.13
CA PRO A 32 0.33 8.53 -2.59
C PRO A 32 -0.33 9.92 -2.59
N TRP A 33 -1.66 9.97 -2.68
CA TRP A 33 -2.38 11.25 -2.64
C TRP A 33 -2.48 11.86 -1.24
N ASN A 34 -2.44 11.02 -0.19
CA ASN A 34 -2.51 11.46 1.20
C ASN A 34 -1.15 11.50 1.88
N THR A 35 -0.18 10.75 1.35
CA THR A 35 1.12 10.56 1.98
C THR A 35 2.17 11.44 1.29
N ARG A 36 2.63 12.50 1.95
CA ARG A 36 3.68 13.40 1.40
C ARG A 36 5.08 12.80 1.49
N ASN A 37 5.35 12.10 2.59
CA ASN A 37 6.61 11.41 2.86
C ASN A 37 6.29 9.94 3.12
N PHE A 38 6.95 9.03 2.42
CA PHE A 38 6.72 7.60 2.60
C PHE A 38 8.05 6.86 2.75
N GLU A 39 8.19 6.10 3.84
CA GLU A 39 9.36 5.24 4.08
C GLU A 39 9.11 3.89 3.38
N SER A 40 10.00 3.54 2.47
CA SER A 40 9.91 2.33 1.65
C SER A 40 10.80 1.24 2.25
N ASP A 41 10.33 0.58 3.31
CA ASP A 41 11.16 -0.35 4.09
C ASP A 41 11.04 -1.80 3.62
N ILE A 42 9.81 -2.22 3.31
CA ILE A 42 9.48 -3.61 3.02
C ILE A 42 8.94 -3.71 1.61
N PHE A 43 9.64 -4.46 0.77
CA PHE A 43 9.24 -4.74 -0.60
C PHE A 43 8.76 -6.18 -0.73
N VAL A 44 7.58 -6.33 -1.31
CA VAL A 44 6.98 -7.63 -1.61
C VAL A 44 6.94 -7.79 -3.12
N PRO A 45 7.80 -8.64 -3.72
CA PRO A 45 7.79 -8.90 -5.15
C PRO A 45 6.43 -9.42 -5.61
N LEU A 46 5.98 -8.96 -6.78
CA LEU A 46 4.70 -9.31 -7.36
C LEU A 46 4.87 -9.94 -8.74
N TYR A 47 3.99 -10.89 -9.04
CA TYR A 47 3.82 -11.43 -10.39
C TYR A 47 2.57 -10.82 -11.04
N ARG A 48 2.47 -10.98 -12.37
CA ARG A 48 1.32 -10.51 -13.17
C ARG A 48 -0.04 -10.86 -12.55
N ARG A 49 -0.20 -12.12 -12.14
CA ARG A 49 -1.42 -12.62 -11.48
C ARG A 49 -1.79 -11.86 -10.20
N ASN A 50 -0.83 -11.31 -9.47
CA ASN A 50 -1.09 -10.58 -8.22
C ASN A 50 -1.74 -9.23 -8.53
N ILE A 51 -1.16 -8.47 -9.47
CA ILE A 51 -1.68 -7.18 -9.89
C ILE A 51 -3.05 -7.31 -10.56
N GLU A 52 -3.25 -8.33 -11.40
CA GLU A 52 -4.56 -8.60 -12.01
C GLU A 52 -5.64 -8.88 -10.95
N LYS A 53 -5.33 -9.70 -9.94
CA LYS A 53 -6.25 -9.95 -8.81
C LYS A 53 -6.56 -8.67 -8.04
N LYS A 54 -5.55 -7.84 -7.76
CA LYS A 54 -5.75 -6.55 -7.09
C LYS A 54 -6.65 -5.62 -7.88
N ILE A 55 -6.39 -5.47 -9.18
CA ILE A 55 -7.20 -4.63 -10.08
C ILE A 55 -8.64 -5.13 -10.14
N LYS A 56 -8.84 -6.44 -10.23
CA LYS A 56 -10.18 -7.05 -10.20
C LYS A 56 -10.91 -6.74 -8.89
N ALA A 57 -10.22 -6.88 -7.75
CA ALA A 57 -10.78 -6.60 -6.43
C ALA A 57 -11.17 -5.11 -6.29
N LEU A 58 -10.29 -4.19 -6.68
CA LEU A 58 -10.56 -2.75 -6.64
C LEU A 58 -11.77 -2.38 -7.51
N ASN A 59 -11.87 -2.94 -8.72
CA ASN A 59 -12.99 -2.69 -9.61
C ASN A 59 -14.30 -3.35 -9.18
N SER A 60 -14.32 -4.15 -8.10
CA SER A 60 -15.56 -4.68 -7.54
C SER A 60 -16.40 -3.64 -6.79
N ILE A 61 -15.83 -2.46 -6.48
CA ILE A 61 -16.48 -1.37 -5.73
C ILE A 61 -16.99 -0.30 -6.73
N PRO A 62 -18.26 -0.33 -7.17
CA PRO A 62 -18.71 0.46 -8.32
C PRO A 62 -18.63 1.98 -8.08
N SER A 63 -18.92 2.42 -6.85
CA SER A 63 -18.91 3.84 -6.46
C SER A 63 -17.53 4.49 -6.50
N GLN A 64 -16.46 3.70 -6.53
CA GLN A 64 -15.08 4.20 -6.48
C GLN A 64 -14.33 4.09 -7.82
N ARG A 65 -14.89 3.42 -8.82
CA ARG A 65 -14.21 3.09 -10.10
C ARG A 65 -13.63 4.30 -10.85
N ASN A 66 -14.27 5.47 -10.75
CA ASN A 66 -13.84 6.68 -11.44
C ASN A 66 -12.70 7.43 -10.71
N ARG A 67 -12.28 6.97 -9.53
CA ARG A 67 -11.18 7.58 -8.80
C ARG A 67 -9.84 7.12 -9.40
N ARG A 68 -8.88 8.06 -9.46
CA ARG A 68 -7.51 7.81 -9.97
C ARG A 68 -6.79 6.63 -9.31
N TYR A 69 -7.11 6.31 -8.06
CA TYR A 69 -6.52 5.16 -7.36
C TYR A 69 -6.94 3.81 -7.98
N TYR A 70 -8.12 3.73 -8.57
CA TYR A 70 -8.73 2.49 -9.09
C TYR A 70 -8.37 2.23 -10.56
N ASP A 71 -7.66 3.16 -11.21
CA ASP A 71 -7.17 3.02 -12.57
C ASP A 71 -6.12 1.88 -12.66
N PRO A 72 -6.39 0.82 -13.43
CA PRO A 72 -5.49 -0.31 -13.61
C PRO A 72 -4.07 0.10 -14.04
N LYS A 73 -3.96 1.04 -14.98
CA LYS A 73 -2.66 1.48 -15.52
C LYS A 73 -1.80 2.11 -14.45
N ARG A 74 -2.41 2.86 -13.54
CA ARG A 74 -1.72 3.50 -12.41
C ARG A 74 -1.30 2.48 -11.36
N ARG A 75 -2.09 1.44 -11.11
CA ARG A 75 -1.72 0.37 -10.16
C ARG A 75 -0.52 -0.42 -10.68
N GLU A 76 -0.54 -0.76 -11.95
CA GLU A 76 0.56 -1.45 -12.62
C GLU A 76 1.83 -0.60 -12.68
N ALA A 77 1.74 0.66 -13.14
CA ALA A 77 2.88 1.57 -13.18
C ALA A 77 3.52 1.78 -11.81
N ASN A 78 2.71 1.91 -10.74
CA ASN A 78 3.24 2.02 -9.39
C ASN A 78 3.99 0.75 -8.95
N ALA A 79 3.44 -0.42 -9.25
CA ALA A 79 4.07 -1.69 -8.90
C ALA A 79 5.41 -1.88 -9.62
N ILE A 80 5.48 -1.51 -10.91
CA ILE A 80 6.72 -1.53 -11.68
C ILE A 80 7.76 -0.59 -11.06
N ALA A 81 7.36 0.66 -10.75
CA ALA A 81 8.26 1.64 -10.14
C ALA A 81 8.84 1.18 -8.79
N MET A 82 8.07 0.42 -8.00
CA MET A 82 8.55 -0.15 -6.74
C MET A 82 9.40 -1.40 -6.95
N GLY A 83 9.10 -2.21 -7.97
CA GLY A 83 9.91 -3.38 -8.35
C GLY A 83 11.33 -2.98 -8.78
N GLU A 84 11.46 -1.90 -9.54
CA GLU A 84 12.74 -1.36 -10.00
C GLU A 84 13.70 -1.11 -8.83
N LYS A 85 13.19 -0.63 -7.69
CA LYS A 85 14.01 -0.35 -6.50
C LYS A 85 14.69 -1.59 -5.90
N ILE A 86 14.21 -2.79 -6.21
CA ILE A 86 14.74 -4.06 -5.71
C ILE A 86 15.12 -5.03 -6.85
N ASN A 87 15.31 -4.53 -8.07
CA ASN A 87 15.64 -5.33 -9.25
C ASN A 87 14.63 -6.48 -9.49
N GLN A 88 13.33 -6.17 -9.42
CA GLN A 88 12.21 -7.06 -9.73
C GLN A 88 11.25 -6.37 -10.71
N ASP A 89 10.51 -7.15 -11.50
CA ASP A 89 9.56 -6.59 -12.48
C ASP A 89 8.47 -5.72 -11.83
N MET A 90 7.97 -6.16 -10.68
CA MET A 90 6.93 -5.47 -9.91
C MET A 90 7.07 -5.77 -8.42
N ALA A 91 6.71 -4.80 -7.58
CA ALA A 91 6.59 -5.00 -6.14
C ALA A 91 5.47 -4.15 -5.54
N GLU A 92 4.98 -4.56 -4.38
CA GLU A 92 4.31 -3.68 -3.44
C GLU A 92 5.29 -3.26 -2.35
N VAL A 93 5.08 -2.07 -1.81
CA VAL A 93 5.96 -1.48 -0.80
C VAL A 93 5.15 -1.10 0.44
N PHE A 94 5.77 -1.27 1.60
CA PHE A 94 5.19 -0.96 2.90
C PHE A 94 6.23 -0.27 3.79
N GLU A 95 5.74 0.61 4.64
CA GLU A 95 6.48 1.16 5.78
C GLU A 95 6.48 0.15 6.93
N SER A 96 7.63 -0.05 7.58
CA SER A 96 7.75 -0.91 8.75
C SER A 96 7.46 -0.12 10.03
N ILE A 97 6.19 -0.07 10.46
CA ILE A 97 5.80 0.65 11.69
C ILE A 97 6.28 -0.09 12.95
N SER A 98 6.15 -1.41 12.97
CA SER A 98 6.69 -2.28 14.01
C SER A 98 6.92 -3.66 13.40
N GLN A 99 8.07 -4.28 13.68
CA GLN A 99 8.40 -5.60 13.17
C GLN A 99 8.81 -6.51 14.33
N VAL A 100 8.15 -7.65 14.44
CA VAL A 100 8.52 -8.75 15.33
C VAL A 100 9.24 -9.81 14.50
N ILE A 101 10.36 -10.33 15.00
CA ILE A 101 11.22 -11.35 14.36
C ILE A 101 11.36 -12.53 15.31
#